data_AF-A0A822XX39-F1
#
_entry.id   AF-A0A822XX39-F1
#
_cell.length_a   1.000
_cell.length_b   1.000
_cell.length_c   1.000
_cell.angle_alpha   90.00
_cell.angle_beta   90.00
_cell.angle_gamma   90.00
#
_symmetry.space_group_name_H-M   'P 1'
#
loop_
_entity.id
_entity.type
_entity.pdbx_description
1 polymer ?
#
loop_
_entity_poly.entity_id
_entity_poly.type
_entity_poly.pdbx_seq_one_letter_code
_entity_poly.pdbx_strand_id
1 'polypeptide(L)'
;MVATLLFIIPNKKQKGEKLMDWNKCKKLPWNIILLLGAGFAIANGVRTSGLADVLSANLEFLENAPYLAITPVVCLISGIITEFTSNNATTTLLVPLLIQLADTMRVHPLLLMVPGAIGAQFAFLLPTSTPSNIVGFTTGHIDITDMIKTGLPLKIAGIGAISLLMPTLGKDSSSFSFAFALLSLIE
;
A
#
# COMPACT_ATOMS: atom_id res chain seq x y z
N MET A 1 12.31 16.77 15.58
CA MET A 1 12.72 18.19 15.67
C MET A 1 11.85 19.15 14.86
N VAL A 2 11.36 18.76 13.68
CA VAL A 2 10.51 19.65 12.85
C VAL A 2 9.11 19.88 13.46
N ALA A 3 8.50 18.84 14.06
CA ALA A 3 7.17 18.96 14.67
C ALA A 3 7.12 19.95 15.86
N THR A 4 8.21 20.08 16.63
CA THR A 4 8.31 21.03 17.75
C THR A 4 8.37 22.49 17.28
N LEU A 5 8.90 22.76 16.08
CA LEU A 5 8.90 24.10 15.49
C LEU A 5 7.50 24.62 15.18
N LEU A 6 6.57 23.72 14.83
CA LEU A 6 5.17 24.10 14.54
C LEU A 6 4.41 24.63 15.77
N PHE A 7 4.89 24.33 16.99
CA PHE A 7 4.35 24.88 18.24
C PHE A 7 4.96 26.23 18.64
N ILE A 8 6.02 26.65 17.96
CA ILE A 8 6.74 27.91 18.22
C ILE A 8 6.37 28.96 17.18
N ILE A 9 6.17 28.57 15.93
CA ILE A 9 5.92 29.51 14.83
C ILE A 9 4.46 30.05 14.91
N PRO A 10 4.29 31.39 14.97
CA PRO A 10 2.98 32.02 15.06
C PRO A 10 2.23 32.02 13.72
N ASN A 11 0.94 31.73 13.76
CA ASN A 11 0.01 31.87 12.65
C ASN A 11 -0.33 33.37 12.48
N LYS A 12 0.22 34.02 11.45
CA LYS A 12 0.03 35.47 11.17
C LYS A 12 -1.44 35.89 10.92
N LYS A 13 -2.40 34.96 10.93
CA LYS A 13 -3.84 35.23 10.75
C LYS A 13 -4.53 35.79 12.01
N GLN A 14 -4.06 35.45 13.21
CA GLN A 14 -4.59 35.99 14.48
C GLN A 14 -3.43 36.23 15.47
N LYS A 15 -3.45 37.37 16.18
CA LYS A 15 -2.41 37.69 17.17
C LYS A 15 -2.38 36.63 18.28
N GLY A 16 -1.27 35.90 18.36
CA GLY A 16 -1.00 34.92 19.43
C GLY A 16 -1.36 33.47 19.10
N GLU A 17 -1.99 33.18 17.96
CA GLU A 17 -2.29 31.81 17.55
C GLU A 17 -1.03 31.12 17.00
N LYS A 18 -0.75 29.88 17.40
CA LYS A 18 0.36 29.06 16.89
C LYS A 18 -0.08 28.23 15.68
N LEU A 19 0.86 27.83 14.83
CA LEU A 19 0.56 26.95 13.67
C LEU A 19 -0.03 25.60 14.12
N MET A 20 0.56 24.99 15.14
CA MET A 20 0.07 23.76 15.76
C MET A 20 -0.23 23.99 17.24
N ASP A 21 -1.36 23.44 17.68
CA ASP A 21 -1.82 23.51 19.06
C ASP A 21 -2.22 22.12 19.53
N TRP A 22 -2.25 21.88 20.85
CA TRP A 22 -2.54 20.53 21.38
C TRP A 22 -3.92 20.02 20.93
N ASN A 23 -4.90 20.92 20.83
CA ASN A 23 -6.24 20.61 20.32
C ASN A 23 -6.24 20.26 18.82
N LYS A 24 -5.28 20.77 18.03
CA LYS A 24 -5.10 20.40 16.62
C LYS A 24 -4.38 19.04 16.50
N CYS A 25 -3.38 18.77 17.34
CA CYS A 25 -2.70 17.48 17.39
C CYS A 25 -3.63 16.30 17.72
N LYS A 26 -4.60 16.48 18.62
CA LYS A 26 -5.60 15.43 18.90
C LYS A 26 -6.44 15.02 17.70
N LYS A 27 -6.58 15.91 16.71
CA LYS A 27 -7.34 15.65 15.47
C LYS A 27 -6.51 14.94 14.39
N LEU A 28 -5.21 14.72 14.62
CA LEU A 28 -4.38 13.97 13.69
C LEU A 28 -4.89 12.51 13.61
N PRO A 29 -4.79 11.86 12.44
CA PRO A 29 -5.21 10.48 12.27
C PRO A 29 -4.18 9.51 12.89
N TRP A 30 -4.12 9.47 14.22
CA TRP A 30 -3.18 8.64 15.01
C TRP A 30 -3.21 7.16 14.61
N ASN A 31 -4.39 6.69 14.16
CA ASN A 31 -4.56 5.33 13.65
C ASN A 31 -3.62 5.01 12.50
N ILE A 32 -3.36 5.96 11.59
CA ILE A 32 -2.46 5.76 10.44
C ILE A 32 -1.01 5.66 10.91
N ILE A 33 -0.62 6.48 11.90
CA ILE A 33 0.74 6.46 12.47
C ILE A 33 1.00 5.13 13.18
N LEU A 34 0.05 4.68 14.00
CA LEU A 34 0.12 3.37 14.67
C LEU A 34 0.14 2.22 13.68
N LEU A 35 -0.63 2.33 12.59
CA LEU A 35 -0.68 1.33 11.53
C LEU A 35 0.65 1.21 10.79
N LEU A 36 1.27 2.35 10.44
CA LEU A 36 2.61 2.35 9.84
C LEU A 36 3.64 1.69 10.76
N GLY A 37 3.60 2.03 12.05
CA GLY A 37 4.45 1.39 13.07
C GLY A 37 4.20 -0.12 13.18
N ALA A 38 2.94 -0.56 13.14
CA ALA A 38 2.58 -1.97 13.12
C ALA A 38 3.08 -2.67 11.84
N GLY A 39 3.02 -2.03 10.68
CA GLY A 39 3.56 -2.53 9.41
C GLY A 39 5.06 -2.78 9.50
N PHE A 40 5.83 -1.82 10.01
CA PHE A 40 7.26 -1.99 10.26
C PHE A 40 7.55 -3.08 11.30
N ALA A 41 6.75 -3.18 12.36
CA ALA A 41 6.89 -4.22 13.38
C ALA A 41 6.64 -5.62 12.80
N ILE A 42 5.59 -5.80 11.98
CA ILE A 42 5.32 -7.06 11.29
C ILE A 42 6.45 -7.40 10.31
N ALA A 43 6.91 -6.42 9.52
CA ALA A 43 7.99 -6.63 8.57
C ALA A 43 9.30 -7.03 9.28
N ASN A 44 9.60 -6.42 10.43
CA ASN A 44 10.71 -6.82 11.28
C ASN A 44 10.49 -8.22 11.89
N GLY A 45 9.27 -8.54 12.33
CA GLY A 45 8.89 -9.86 12.83
C GLY A 45 9.08 -10.97 11.79
N VAL A 46 8.71 -10.74 10.53
CA VAL A 46 8.91 -11.69 9.42
C VAL A 46 10.41 -11.95 9.19
N ARG A 47 11.25 -10.91 9.31
CA ARG A 47 12.71 -11.03 9.19
C ARG A 47 13.34 -11.74 10.39
N THR A 48 13.00 -11.34 11.62
CA THR A 48 13.62 -11.87 12.85
C THR A 48 13.14 -13.27 13.20
N SER A 49 11.93 -13.66 12.78
CA SER A 49 11.41 -15.03 12.96
C SER A 49 12.05 -16.06 12.02
N GLY A 50 12.85 -15.63 11.03
CA GLY A 50 13.40 -16.51 10.00
C GLY A 50 12.36 -16.98 8.97
N LEU A 51 11.11 -16.52 9.05
CA LEU A 51 10.07 -16.85 8.06
C LEU A 51 10.47 -16.36 6.67
N ALA A 52 11.09 -15.19 6.59
CA ALA A 52 11.62 -14.65 5.35
C ALA A 52 12.66 -15.59 4.72
N ASP A 53 13.58 -16.14 5.52
CA ASP A 53 14.65 -17.04 5.04
C ASP A 53 14.08 -18.37 4.54
N VAL A 54 13.12 -18.93 5.27
CA VAL A 54 12.40 -20.15 4.87
C VAL A 54 11.63 -19.92 3.57
N LEU A 55 10.97 -18.77 3.43
CA LEU A 55 10.24 -18.43 2.22
C LEU A 55 11.21 -18.22 1.05
N SER A 56 12.31 -17.49 1.22
CA SER A 56 13.30 -17.28 0.16
C SER A 56 13.92 -18.58 -0.32
N ALA A 57 14.22 -19.53 0.57
CA ALA A 57 14.76 -20.84 0.20
C ALA A 57 13.78 -21.67 -0.66
N ASN A 58 12.47 -21.54 -0.39
CA ASN A 58 11.44 -22.20 -1.19
C ASN A 58 11.14 -21.45 -2.49
N LEU A 59 11.48 -20.15 -2.58
CA LEU A 59 11.20 -19.28 -3.72
C LEU A 59 12.46 -19.00 -4.56
N GLU A 60 13.55 -19.76 -4.42
CA GLU A 60 14.75 -19.64 -5.28
C GLU A 60 14.40 -19.82 -6.77
N PHE A 61 13.37 -20.63 -7.08
CA PHE A 61 12.86 -20.78 -8.45
C PHE A 61 12.25 -19.48 -9.02
N LEU A 62 11.94 -18.51 -8.16
CA LEU A 62 11.39 -17.21 -8.51
C LEU A 62 12.45 -16.17 -8.89
N GLU A 63 13.73 -16.42 -8.60
CA GLU A 63 14.83 -15.50 -8.93
C GLU A 63 14.94 -15.28 -10.45
N ASN A 64 14.58 -16.30 -11.25
CA ASN A 64 14.48 -16.23 -12.71
C ASN A 64 13.03 -16.17 -13.22
N ALA A 65 12.04 -16.05 -12.33
CA ALA A 65 10.65 -16.06 -12.76
C ALA A 65 10.31 -14.76 -13.50
N PRO A 66 9.56 -14.84 -14.60
CA PRO A 66 9.16 -13.68 -15.36
C PRO A 66 8.30 -12.74 -14.49
N TYR A 67 8.50 -11.44 -14.66
CA TYR A 67 7.69 -10.37 -14.04
C TYR A 67 6.17 -10.61 -14.14
N LEU A 68 5.74 -11.29 -15.21
CA LEU A 68 4.36 -11.71 -15.47
C LEU A 68 3.79 -12.71 -14.46
N ALA A 69 4.62 -13.46 -13.73
CA ALA A 69 4.15 -14.44 -12.74
C ALA A 69 4.05 -13.85 -11.33
N ILE A 70 5.00 -12.99 -10.95
CA ILE A 70 5.08 -12.41 -9.60
C ILE A 70 4.03 -11.31 -9.42
N THR A 71 3.91 -10.43 -10.42
CA THR A 71 2.99 -9.28 -10.41
C THR A 71 1.53 -9.67 -10.07
N PRO A 72 0.89 -10.63 -10.77
CA PRO A 72 -0.50 -10.95 -10.50
C PRO A 72 -0.74 -11.56 -9.12
N VAL A 73 0.22 -12.34 -8.60
CA VAL A 73 0.10 -12.96 -7.27
C VAL A 73 0.12 -11.88 -6.18
N VAL A 74 1.09 -10.97 -6.23
CA VAL A 74 1.20 -9.87 -5.26
C VAL A 74 -0.02 -8.95 -5.34
N CYS A 75 -0.44 -8.62 -6.56
CA CYS A 75 -1.60 -7.77 -6.80
C CYS A 75 -2.91 -8.41 -6.30
N LEU A 76 -3.05 -9.73 -6.46
CA LEU A 76 -4.19 -10.50 -5.96
C LEU A 76 -4.22 -10.55 -4.43
N ILE A 77 -3.09 -10.86 -3.78
CA ILE A 77 -2.99 -10.90 -2.32
C ILE A 77 -3.37 -9.54 -1.73
N SER A 78 -2.76 -8.47 -2.26
CA SER A 78 -3.05 -7.11 -1.82
C SER A 78 -4.52 -6.72 -2.08
N GLY A 79 -5.04 -7.08 -3.25
CA GLY A 79 -6.41 -6.86 -3.65
C GLY A 79 -7.44 -7.64 -2.84
N ILE A 80 -7.08 -8.77 -2.22
CA ILE A 80 -7.98 -9.50 -1.31
C ILE A 80 -7.97 -8.84 0.07
N ILE A 81 -6.78 -8.52 0.60
CA ILE A 81 -6.64 -7.87 1.91
C ILE A 81 -7.40 -6.53 1.94
N THR A 82 -7.36 -5.78 0.84
CA THR A 82 -8.03 -4.48 0.74
C THR A 82 -9.56 -4.53 0.64
N GLU A 83 -10.17 -5.72 0.50
CA GLU A 83 -11.63 -5.80 0.57
C GLU A 83 -12.14 -5.77 2.01
N PHE A 84 -11.28 -6.18 2.95
CA PHE A 84 -11.58 -6.19 4.38
C PHE A 84 -11.05 -4.95 5.11
N THR A 85 -10.19 -4.18 4.46
CA THR A 85 -9.42 -3.07 5.04
C THR A 85 -9.45 -1.86 4.12
N SER A 86 -9.36 -0.63 4.63
CA SER A 86 -9.29 0.55 3.76
C SER A 86 -8.03 0.53 2.88
N ASN A 87 -8.14 0.93 1.61
CA ASN A 87 -7.02 0.92 0.65
C ASN A 87 -5.75 1.60 1.16
N ASN A 88 -5.91 2.75 1.84
CA ASN A 88 -4.77 3.48 2.39
C ASN A 88 -4.11 2.72 3.54
N ALA A 89 -4.90 2.09 4.41
CA ALA A 89 -4.39 1.25 5.49
C ALA A 89 -3.66 0.02 4.93
N THR A 90 -4.26 -0.67 3.96
CA THR A 90 -3.66 -1.83 3.30
C THR A 90 -2.31 -1.47 2.66
N THR A 91 -2.25 -0.35 1.93
CA THR A 91 -1.00 0.12 1.31
C THR A 91 0.07 0.46 2.36
N THR A 92 -0.32 1.18 3.41
CA THR A 92 0.58 1.59 4.50
C THR A 92 1.18 0.38 5.23
N LEU A 93 0.42 -0.71 5.36
CA LEU A 93 0.89 -1.97 5.95
C LEU A 93 1.73 -2.81 5.01
N LEU A 94 1.27 -3.00 3.77
CA LEU A 94 1.88 -3.96 2.84
C LEU A 94 3.17 -3.43 2.21
N VAL A 95 3.27 -2.14 1.90
CA VAL A 95 4.47 -1.57 1.27
C VAL A 95 5.76 -1.85 2.06
N PRO A 96 5.86 -1.54 3.38
CA PRO A 96 7.08 -1.81 4.13
C PRO A 96 7.37 -3.32 4.26
N LEU A 97 6.33 -4.15 4.33
CA LEU A 97 6.47 -5.60 4.34
C LEU A 97 7.03 -6.13 3.01
N LEU A 98 6.53 -5.63 1.87
CA LEU A 98 6.97 -6.01 0.54
C LEU A 98 8.41 -5.56 0.24
N ILE A 99 8.86 -4.42 0.78
CA ILE A 99 10.25 -3.98 0.70
C ILE A 99 11.18 -5.01 1.35
N GLN A 100 10.90 -5.39 2.60
CA GLN A 100 11.73 -6.34 3.33
C GLN A 100 11.73 -7.73 2.69
N LEU A 101 10.59 -8.16 2.13
CA LEU A 101 10.50 -9.40 1.37
C LEU A 101 11.34 -9.34 0.09
N ALA A 102 11.32 -8.22 -0.63
CA ALA A 102 12.15 -8.03 -1.82
C ALA A 102 13.65 -8.13 -1.50
N ASP A 103 14.08 -7.47 -0.42
CA ASP A 103 15.47 -7.51 0.05
C ASP A 103 15.91 -8.93 0.42
N THR A 104 15.03 -9.70 1.07
CA THR A 104 15.31 -11.10 1.43
C THR A 104 15.41 -11.99 0.18
N MET A 105 14.52 -11.79 -0.79
CA MET A 105 14.51 -12.53 -2.06
C MET A 105 15.56 -12.03 -3.06
N ARG A 106 16.34 -10.99 -2.71
CA ARG A 106 17.32 -10.32 -3.59
C ARG A 106 16.76 -9.83 -4.93
N VAL A 107 15.47 -9.48 -4.95
CA VAL A 107 14.81 -8.89 -6.12
C VAL A 107 14.65 -7.39 -5.94
N HIS A 108 14.53 -6.65 -7.04
CA HIS A 108 14.35 -5.20 -6.98
C HIS A 108 13.04 -4.86 -6.24
N PRO A 109 13.03 -4.04 -5.18
CA PRO A 109 11.83 -3.76 -4.36
C PRO A 109 10.60 -3.27 -5.12
N LEU A 110 10.82 -2.47 -6.15
CA LEU A 110 9.75 -2.01 -7.06
C LEU A 110 8.92 -3.13 -7.67
N LEU A 111 9.51 -4.32 -7.86
CA LEU A 111 8.81 -5.48 -8.39
C LEU A 111 7.64 -5.92 -7.49
N LEU A 112 7.77 -5.77 -6.18
CA LEU A 112 6.73 -6.13 -5.23
C LEU A 112 5.91 -4.90 -4.81
N MET A 113 6.57 -3.77 -4.58
CA MET A 113 5.92 -2.54 -4.09
C MET A 113 4.87 -2.00 -5.06
N VAL A 114 5.20 -1.88 -6.36
CA VAL A 114 4.30 -1.27 -7.35
C VAL A 114 3.01 -2.08 -7.52
N PRO A 115 3.07 -3.40 -7.80
CA PRO A 115 1.86 -4.19 -7.93
C PRO A 115 1.15 -4.40 -6.60
N GLY A 116 1.87 -4.44 -5.47
CA GLY A 116 1.23 -4.47 -4.15
C GLY A 116 0.44 -3.20 -3.84
N ALA A 117 1.01 -2.03 -4.10
CA ALA A 117 0.37 -0.74 -3.84
C ALA A 117 -0.81 -0.48 -4.78
N ILE A 118 -0.68 -0.80 -6.07
CA ILE A 118 -1.79 -0.66 -7.03
C ILE A 118 -2.86 -1.73 -6.78
N GLY A 119 -2.47 -2.97 -6.45
CA GLY A 119 -3.40 -4.03 -6.07
C GLY A 119 -4.25 -3.68 -4.85
N ALA A 120 -3.67 -2.95 -3.88
CA ALA A 120 -4.40 -2.43 -2.72
C ALA A 120 -5.48 -1.39 -3.09
N GLN A 121 -5.50 -0.90 -4.33
CA GLN A 121 -6.55 0.01 -4.80
C GLN A 121 -7.71 -0.73 -5.48
N PHE A 122 -7.54 -2.02 -5.81
CA PHE A 122 -8.56 -2.84 -6.47
C PHE A 122 -9.58 -3.40 -5.47
N ALA A 123 -10.31 -2.49 -4.83
CA ALA A 123 -11.35 -2.74 -3.84
C ALA A 123 -12.76 -2.68 -4.48
N PHE A 124 -13.15 -3.74 -5.17
CA PHE A 124 -14.33 -3.77 -6.04
C PHE A 124 -15.39 -4.80 -5.64
N LEU A 125 -15.10 -5.70 -4.70
CA LEU A 125 -15.97 -6.85 -4.39
C LEU A 125 -16.97 -6.56 -3.27
N LEU A 126 -16.56 -5.83 -2.23
CA LEU A 126 -17.39 -5.58 -1.06
C LEU A 126 -17.81 -4.10 -0.95
N PRO A 127 -19.00 -3.83 -0.38
CA PRO A 127 -19.47 -2.46 -0.13
C PRO A 127 -18.59 -1.76 0.90
N THR A 128 -18.11 -2.47 1.92
CA THR A 128 -17.34 -1.93 3.04
C THR A 128 -15.95 -1.40 2.67
N SER A 129 -15.42 -1.79 1.50
CA SER A 129 -14.03 -1.55 1.13
C SER A 129 -13.75 -0.07 0.81
N THR A 130 -14.70 0.63 0.19
CA THR A 130 -14.53 2.04 -0.21
C THR A 130 -15.81 2.86 -0.05
N PRO A 131 -15.72 4.16 0.29
CA PRO A 131 -16.90 5.02 0.38
C PRO A 131 -17.73 5.07 -0.91
N SER A 132 -17.09 5.00 -2.08
CA SER A 132 -17.77 4.94 -3.38
C SER A 132 -18.66 3.71 -3.51
N ASN A 133 -18.17 2.54 -3.06
CA ASN A 133 -18.94 1.30 -3.08
C ASN A 133 -20.10 1.36 -2.09
N ILE A 134 -19.91 1.95 -0.91
CA ILE A 134 -20.99 2.16 0.08
C ILE A 134 -22.07 3.07 -0.50
N VAL A 135 -21.71 4.20 -1.11
CA VAL A 135 -22.70 5.14 -1.68
C VAL A 135 -23.57 4.45 -2.73
N GLY A 136 -22.97 3.66 -3.62
CA GLY A 136 -23.72 2.85 -4.60
C GLY A 136 -24.65 1.82 -3.93
N PHE A 137 -24.14 1.08 -2.95
CA PHE A 137 -24.91 0.06 -2.22
C PHE A 137 -26.09 0.66 -1.44
N THR A 138 -25.92 1.84 -0.84
CA THR A 138 -26.97 2.52 -0.06
C THR A 138 -28.17 3.00 -0.89
N THR A 139 -28.09 2.94 -2.22
CA THR A 139 -29.25 3.23 -3.10
C THR A 139 -30.36 2.19 -3.01
N GLY A 140 -30.09 1.01 -2.44
CA GLY A 140 -31.06 -0.09 -2.30
C GLY A 140 -31.35 -0.87 -3.58
N HIS A 141 -30.67 -0.55 -4.69
CA HIS A 141 -30.85 -1.19 -6.00
C HIS A 141 -29.71 -2.15 -6.38
N ILE A 142 -28.68 -2.29 -5.53
CA ILE A 142 -27.48 -3.07 -5.81
C ILE A 142 -27.25 -4.05 -4.66
N ASP A 143 -27.29 -5.35 -4.94
CA ASP A 143 -26.95 -6.38 -3.98
C ASP A 143 -25.44 -6.68 -3.96
N ILE A 144 -24.96 -7.25 -2.85
CA ILE A 144 -23.55 -7.68 -2.72
C ILE A 144 -23.16 -8.64 -3.86
N THR A 145 -24.08 -9.51 -4.28
CA THR A 145 -23.85 -10.46 -5.38
C THR A 145 -23.60 -9.75 -6.71
N ASP A 146 -24.26 -8.62 -6.97
CA ASP A 146 -24.08 -7.84 -8.20
C ASP A 146 -22.74 -7.10 -8.19
N MET A 147 -22.31 -6.64 -7.01
CA MET A 147 -20.98 -6.06 -6.81
C MET A 147 -19.88 -7.11 -7.04
N ILE A 148 -20.04 -8.33 -6.53
CA ILE A 148 -19.06 -9.40 -6.76
C ILE A 148 -19.01 -9.79 -8.25
N LYS A 149 -20.17 -9.95 -8.90
CA LYS A 149 -20.26 -10.30 -10.33
C LYS A 149 -19.62 -9.26 -11.24
N THR A 150 -19.70 -7.98 -10.90
CA THR A 150 -19.12 -6.89 -11.69
C THR A 150 -17.69 -6.55 -11.28
N GLY A 151 -17.39 -6.63 -9.98
CA GLY A 151 -16.10 -6.32 -9.38
C GLY A 151 -15.03 -7.39 -9.62
N LEU A 152 -15.39 -8.67 -9.68
CA LEU A 152 -14.42 -9.75 -9.93
C LEU A 152 -13.81 -9.67 -11.34
N PRO A 153 -14.59 -9.51 -12.43
CA PRO A 153 -14.04 -9.26 -13.76
C PRO A 153 -13.17 -8.00 -13.81
N LEU A 154 -13.59 -6.92 -13.14
CA LEU A 154 -12.84 -5.67 -13.11
C LEU A 154 -11.50 -5.83 -12.38
N LYS A 155 -11.47 -6.57 -11.28
CA LYS A 155 -10.24 -6.91 -10.56
C LYS A 155 -9.29 -7.73 -11.43
N ILE A 156 -9.80 -8.78 -12.08
CA ILE A 156 -9.00 -9.62 -12.99
C ILE A 156 -8.46 -8.80 -14.15
N ALA A 157 -9.29 -7.93 -14.75
CA ALA A 157 -8.86 -7.03 -15.83
C ALA A 157 -7.78 -6.04 -15.35
N GLY A 158 -7.92 -5.47 -14.16
CA GLY A 158 -6.92 -4.58 -13.56
C GLY A 158 -5.60 -5.29 -13.27
N ILE A 159 -5.66 -6.52 -12.73
CA ILE A 159 -4.49 -7.37 -12.51
C ILE A 159 -3.82 -7.73 -13.85
N GLY A 160 -4.59 -8.05 -14.89
CA GLY A 160 -4.07 -8.31 -16.22
C GLY A 160 -3.38 -7.08 -16.83
N ALA A 161 -4.02 -5.91 -16.71
CA ALA A 161 -3.49 -4.65 -17.21
C ALA A 161 -2.17 -4.27 -16.53
N ILE A 162 -2.09 -4.36 -15.20
CA ILE A 162 -0.82 -4.06 -14.50
C ILE A 162 0.27 -5.09 -14.81
N SER A 163 -0.08 -6.37 -14.95
CA SER A 163 0.87 -7.41 -15.32
C SER A 163 1.46 -7.18 -16.71
N LEU A 164 0.68 -6.58 -17.63
CA LEU A 164 1.15 -6.18 -18.96
C LEU A 164 1.97 -4.89 -18.93
N LEU A 165 1.63 -3.92 -18.07
CA LEU A 165 2.33 -2.63 -17.98
C LEU A 165 3.66 -2.70 -17.21
N MET A 166 3.79 -3.63 -16.27
CA MET A 166 4.96 -3.75 -15.40
C MET A 166 6.27 -3.99 -16.19
N PRO A 167 6.33 -4.89 -17.19
CA PRO A 167 7.52 -5.06 -18.04
C PRO A 167 7.91 -3.78 -18.80
N THR A 168 6.94 -2.96 -19.18
CA THR A 168 7.17 -1.67 -19.87
C THR A 168 7.82 -0.65 -18.94
N LEU A 169 7.42 -0.63 -17.67
CA LEU A 169 8.02 0.22 -16.63
C LEU A 169 9.45 -0.20 -16.26
N GLY A 170 9.78 -1.50 -16.37
CA GLY A 170 11.12 -2.02 -16.11
C GLY A 170 12.20 -1.56 -17.11
N LYS A 171 11.80 -1.09 -18.30
CA LYS A 171 12.73 -0.60 -19.33
C LYS A 171 13.28 0.81 -19.05
N ASP A 172 12.55 1.61 -18.24
CA ASP A 172 12.90 2.99 -17.83
C ASP A 172 13.29 3.06 -16.34
N SER A 173 14.18 2.16 -15.90
CA SER A 173 14.65 2.05 -14.51
C SER A 173 15.29 3.34 -13.94
N SER A 174 15.69 4.30 -14.80
CA SER A 174 16.26 5.59 -14.40
C SER A 174 15.26 6.60 -13.82
N SER A 175 13.98 6.54 -14.19
CA SER A 175 12.95 7.47 -13.68
C SER A 175 12.44 7.10 -12.28
N PHE A 176 12.54 5.84 -11.89
CA PHE A 176 11.97 5.34 -10.63
C PHE A 176 12.88 5.51 -9.42
N SER A 177 14.20 5.59 -9.62
CA SER A 177 15.18 5.96 -8.58
C SER A 177 14.85 7.34 -7.98
N PHE A 178 14.32 8.27 -8.79
CA PHE A 178 13.87 9.59 -8.36
C PHE A 178 12.62 9.54 -7.46
N ALA A 179 11.67 8.65 -7.74
CA ALA A 179 10.47 8.46 -6.91
C ALA A 179 10.80 7.85 -5.53
N PHE A 180 11.79 6.94 -5.49
CA PHE A 180 12.29 6.37 -4.24
C PHE A 180 13.14 7.37 -3.44
N ALA A 181 13.93 8.22 -4.11
CA ALA A 181 14.61 9.35 -3.48
C ALA A 181 13.62 10.34 -2.84
N LEU A 182 12.46 10.56 -3.46
CA LEU A 182 11.39 11.40 -2.91
C LEU A 182 10.67 10.76 -1.71
N LEU A 183 10.50 9.43 -1.69
CA LEU A 183 9.91 8.69 -0.57
C LEU A 183 10.86 8.58 0.63
N SER A 184 12.17 8.42 0.39
CA SER A 184 13.21 8.42 1.44
C SER A 184 13.53 9.82 1.99
N LEU A 185 13.11 10.90 1.30
CA LEU A 185 13.13 12.27 1.81
C LEU A 185 11.95 12.60 2.75
N ILE A 186 10.99 11.69 2.88
CA ILE A 186 9.81 11.84 3.74
C ILE A 186 9.96 11.08 5.08
N GLU A 187 10.99 10.23 5.22
CA GLU A 187 11.49 9.75 6.52
C GLU A 187 12.49 10.73 7.14
#